data_AF-A0A5R9GMA3-F1
#
_entry.id   AF-A0A5R9GMA3-F1
#
_cell.length_a   1.000
_cell.length_b   1.000
_cell.length_c   1.000
_cell.angle_alpha   90.00
_cell.angle_beta   90.00
_cell.angle_gamma   90.00
#
_symmetry.space_group_name_H-M   'P 1'
#
loop_
_entity.id
_entity.type
_entity.pdbx_description
1 polymer ?
#
loop_
_entity_poly.entity_id
_entity_poly.type
_entity_poly.pdbx_seq_one_letter_code
_entity_poly.pdbx_strand_id
1 'polypeptide(L)' 'MDAGRAKKIATTFTGNMHFRVRSHANGLLVRYQKHTHYFIRESCFWSYVYKAAGLPGRID' A
#
# COMPACT_ATOMS: atom_id res chain seq x y z
N MET A 1 -1.65 -16.69 -1.19
CA MET A 1 -1.80 -15.22 -1.15
C MET A 1 -2.85 -14.86 -2.19
N ASP A 2 -3.92 -14.19 -1.80
CA ASP A 2 -5.04 -13.93 -2.71
C ASP A 2 -4.69 -12.77 -3.66
N ALA A 3 -4.17 -13.09 -4.83
CA ALA A 3 -3.68 -12.11 -5.81
C ALA A 3 -4.77 -11.09 -6.20
N GLY A 4 -6.05 -11.45 -6.06
CA GLY A 4 -7.18 -10.56 -6.30
C GLY A 4 -7.23 -9.35 -5.36
N ARG A 5 -6.92 -9.52 -4.07
CA ARG A 5 -6.94 -8.42 -3.08
C ARG A 5 -5.85 -7.41 -3.33
N ALA A 6 -4.61 -7.88 -3.53
CA ALA A 6 -3.48 -7.00 -3.84
C ALA A 6 -3.71 -6.19 -5.12
N LYS A 7 -4.29 -6.82 -6.16
CA LYS A 7 -4.64 -6.16 -7.41
C LYS A 7 -5.71 -5.09 -7.22
N LYS A 8 -6.77 -5.38 -6.45
CA LYS A 8 -7.85 -4.43 -6.14
C LYS A 8 -7.31 -3.19 -5.42
N ILE A 9 -6.45 -3.37 -4.42
CA ILE A 9 -5.78 -2.27 -3.72
C ILE A 9 -4.95 -1.45 -4.71
N ALA A 10 -4.09 -2.08 -5.50
CA ALA A 10 -3.26 -1.37 -6.48
C ALA A 10 -4.12 -0.53 -7.46
N THR A 11 -5.23 -1.07 -7.97
CA THR A 11 -6.16 -0.35 -8.85
C THR A 11 -6.76 0.88 -8.17
N THR A 12 -7.22 0.77 -6.91
CA THR A 12 -7.80 1.89 -6.16
C THR A 12 -6.81 3.05 -6.00
N PHE A 13 -5.53 2.77 -5.81
CA PHE A 13 -4.49 3.79 -5.60
C PHE A 13 -3.75 4.20 -6.88
N THR A 14 -4.17 3.73 -8.07
CA THR A 14 -3.46 4.03 -9.33
C THR A 14 -3.51 5.53 -9.69
N GLY A 15 -4.58 6.24 -9.30
CA GLY A 15 -4.77 7.67 -9.59
C GLY A 15 -4.09 8.64 -8.61
N ASN A 16 -3.48 8.15 -7.53
CA ASN A 16 -2.91 9.03 -6.51
C ASN A 16 -1.43 9.34 -6.82
N MET A 17 -1.13 10.60 -7.17
CA MET A 17 0.22 11.05 -7.52
C MET A 17 1.22 10.98 -6.35
N HIS A 18 0.75 11.05 -5.11
CA HIS A 18 1.59 11.06 -3.92
C HIS A 18 1.76 9.67 -3.31
N PHE A 19 0.84 8.75 -3.63
CA PHE A 19 0.75 7.41 -3.04
C PHE A 19 0.43 6.37 -4.13
N ARG A 20 1.46 5.83 -4.77
CA ARG A 20 1.29 4.88 -5.89
C ARG A 20 1.52 3.47 -5.41
N VAL A 21 0.54 2.59 -5.62
CA VAL A 21 0.61 1.18 -5.19
C VAL A 21 0.61 0.27 -6.43
N ARG A 22 1.49 -0.72 -6.45
CA ARG A 22 1.53 -1.76 -7.48
C ARG A 22 1.49 -3.13 -6.83
N SER A 23 0.66 -4.03 -7.36
CA SER A 23 0.65 -5.43 -6.94
C SER A 23 1.87 -6.15 -7.50
N HIS A 24 2.55 -6.92 -6.66
CA HIS A 24 3.60 -7.85 -7.04
C HIS A 24 3.23 -9.26 -6.55
N ALA A 25 3.84 -10.32 -7.09
CA ALA A 25 3.47 -11.71 -6.82
C ALA A 25 3.30 -12.07 -5.33
N ASN A 26 4.04 -11.39 -4.44
CA ASN A 26 4.04 -11.65 -2.99
C ASN A 26 3.70 -10.42 -2.12
N GLY A 27 3.07 -9.37 -2.68
CA GLY A 27 2.76 -8.18 -1.89
C GLY A 27 2.46 -6.92 -2.70
N LEU A 28 2.75 -5.78 -2.08
CA LEU A 28 2.47 -4.45 -2.62
C LEU A 28 3.75 -3.61 -2.61
N LEU A 29 4.09 -3.05 -3.77
CA LEU A 29 5.10 -2.02 -3.89
C LEU A 29 4.42 -0.66 -3.76
N VAL A 30 4.72 0.06 -2.68
CA VAL A 30 4.15 1.37 -2.38
C VAL A 30 5.21 2.44 -2.57
N ARG A 31 4.89 3.46 -3.35
CA ARG A 31 5.70 4.66 -3.53
C ARG A 31 5.05 5.84 -2.82
N TYR A 32 5.78 6.46 -1.89
CA TYR A 32 5.33 7.62 -1.13
C TYR A 32 6.29 8.80 -1.33
N GLN A 33 5.71 9.99 -1.60
CA GLN A 33 6.41 11.28 -1.75
C GLN A 33 7.63 11.28 -2.69
N LYS A 34 7.43 10.87 -3.95
CA LYS A 34 8.41 10.89 -5.06
C LYS A 34 9.73 10.12 -4.86
N HIS A 35 10.19 9.86 -3.64
CA HIS A 35 11.54 9.36 -3.35
C HIS A 35 11.58 8.00 -2.66
N THR A 36 10.51 7.57 -1.98
CA THR A 36 10.59 6.34 -1.17
C THR A 36 9.71 5.23 -1.72
N HIS A 37 10.32 4.06 -1.95
CA HIS A 37 9.64 2.84 -2.36
C HIS A 37 9.74 1.81 -1.22
N TYR A 38 8.60 1.27 -0.82
CA TYR A 38 8.50 0.23 0.20
C TYR A 38 7.85 -1.01 -0.39
N PHE A 39 8.45 -2.17 -0.13
CA PHE A 39 7.81 -3.46 -0.38
C PHE A 39 7.16 -3.94 0.91
N ILE A 40 5.84 -4.06 0.91
CA ILE A 40 5.06 -4.49 2.06
C ILE A 40 4.15 -5.66 1.71
N ARG A 41 3.95 -6.58 2.66
CA ARG A 41 2.94 -7.62 2.51
C ARG A 41 1.55 -6.98 2.47
N GLU A 42 0.63 -7.61 1.75
CA GLU A 42 -0.76 -7.15 1.63
C GLU A 42 -1.42 -6.97 3.02
N SER A 43 -1.16 -7.89 3.95
CA SER A 43 -1.66 -7.82 5.34
C SER A 43 -1.19 -6.57 6.11
N CYS A 44 -0.06 -5.97 5.72
CA CYS A 44 0.52 -4.81 6.38
C CYS A 44 0.18 -3.49 5.67
N PHE A 45 -0.60 -3.54 4.58
CA PHE A 45 -0.89 -2.38 3.76
C PHE A 45 -1.53 -1.24 4.55
N TRP A 46 -2.63 -1.52 5.25
CA TRP A 46 -3.37 -0.50 5.99
C TRP A 46 -2.56 0.06 7.15
N SER A 47 -1.81 -0.78 7.87
CA SER A 47 -0.89 -0.32 8.92
C SER A 47 0.16 0.66 8.39
N TYR A 48 0.71 0.39 7.19
CA TYR A 48 1.62 1.32 6.52
C TYR A 48 0.91 2.62 6.12
N VAL A 49 -0.31 2.55 5.56
CA VAL A 49 -1.09 3.73 5.17
C VAL A 49 -1.37 4.62 6.39
N TYR A 50 -1.85 4.07 7.50
CA TYR A 50 -2.11 4.83 8.73
C TYR A 50 -0.83 5.50 9.26
N LYS A 51 0.27 4.76 9.31
CA LYS A 51 1.58 5.31 9.69
C LYS A 51 2.02 6.45 8.76
N ALA A 52 1.89 6.27 7.45
CA ALA A 52 2.27 7.29 6.46
C ALA A 52 1.35 8.53 6.49
N ALA A 53 0.11 8.37 6.94
CA ALA A 53 -0.84 9.45 7.15
C ALA A 53 -0.67 10.18 8.49
N GLY A 54 0.25 9.73 9.36
CA GLY A 54 0.41 10.26 10.71
C GLY A 54 -0.79 9.95 11.63
N LEU A 55 -1.63 8.99 11.24
CA LEU A 55 -2.78 8.58 12.02
C LEU A 55 -2.36 7.49 13.01
N PRO A 56 -2.82 7.53 14.28
CA PRO A 56 -2.61 6.42 15.20
C PRO A 56 -3.24 5.18 14.58
N GLY A 57 -2.42 4.17 14.30
CA GLY A 57 -2.87 2.95 13.64
C GLY A 57 -4.04 2.35 14.42
N ARG A 58 -5.21 2.25 13.78
CA ARG A 58 -6.39 1.64 14.41
C ARG A 58 -6.08 0.17 14.67
N ILE A 59 -5.91 -0.15 15.95
CA ILE A 59 -5.92 -1.51 16.49
C ILE A 59 -7.39 -1.83 16.70
N ASP A 60 -7.97 -2.62 15.80
CA ASP A 60 -9.16 -3.43 16.07
C ASP A 60 -9.04 -4.71 15.23
#